data_AF-A0A2N9G3X3-F1
#
_entry.id   AF-A0A2N9G3X3-F1
#
_cell.length_a   1.000
_cell.length_b   1.000
_cell.length_c   1.000
_cell.angle_alpha   90.00
_cell.angle_beta   90.00
_cell.angle_gamma   90.00
#
_symmetry.space_group_name_H-M   'P 1'
#
loop_
_entity.id
_entity.type
_entity.pdbx_description
1 polymer ?
#
loop_
_entity_poly.entity_id
_entity_poly.type
_entity_poly.pdbx_seq_one_letter_code
_entity_poly.pdbx_strand_id
1 'polypeptide(L)'
;MSALSWPSQVELNGIKKIVSDMSGKGVEDVRVVISPYRICPLGAHIDHQGGTVLAMTIDKGILLGFVPSGDTRFHLLVGAALYVSKESLVLAEVRESGPVIAVL
;
A
#
# COMPACT_ATOMS: atom_id res chain seq x y z
N MET A 1 25.36 12.43 -7.17
CA MET A 1 24.74 11.09 -7.27
C MET A 1 23.26 11.28 -6.97
N SER A 2 22.38 11.24 -7.98
CA SER A 2 20.94 11.32 -7.74
C SER A 2 20.50 10.05 -7.01
N ALA A 3 20.08 10.18 -5.76
CA ALA A 3 19.44 9.08 -5.06
C ALA A 3 18.23 8.63 -5.90
N LEU A 4 18.14 7.34 -6.21
CA LEU A 4 16.95 6.76 -6.82
C LEU A 4 15.83 6.87 -5.77
N SER A 5 14.94 7.86 -5.91
CA SER A 5 13.84 8.06 -4.97
C SER A 5 12.82 6.95 -5.13
N TRP A 6 12.57 6.18 -4.06
CA TRP A 6 11.46 5.25 -4.02
C TRP A 6 10.17 5.97 -3.61
N PRO A 7 8.99 5.59 -4.16
CA PRO A 7 8.82 4.65 -5.27
C PRO A 7 9.20 5.25 -6.61
N SER A 8 9.70 4.40 -7.52
CA SER A 8 9.97 4.79 -8.89
C SER A 8 8.68 5.09 -9.66
N GLN A 9 8.78 5.90 -10.72
CA GLN A 9 7.64 6.17 -11.60
C GLN A 9 7.09 4.88 -12.25
N VAL A 10 7.95 3.89 -12.47
CA VAL A 10 7.56 2.57 -13.00
C VAL A 10 6.66 1.82 -12.01
N GLU A 11 7.02 1.80 -10.72
CA GLU A 11 6.19 1.18 -9.67
C GLU A 11 4.84 1.90 -9.52
N LEU A 12 4.85 3.24 -9.52
CA LEU A 12 3.61 4.04 -9.45
C LEU A 12 2.70 3.78 -10.66
N ASN A 13 3.25 3.79 -11.87
CA ASN A 13 2.49 3.52 -13.09
C ASN A 13 1.96 2.08 -13.12
N GLY A 14 2.76 1.12 -12.63
CA GLY A 14 2.36 -0.29 -12.53
C GLY A 14 1.12 -0.47 -11.65
N ILE A 15 1.12 0.13 -10.46
CA ILE A 15 -0.02 0.06 -9.54
C ILE A 15 -1.25 0.77 -10.12
N LYS A 16 -1.08 1.95 -10.72
CA LYS A 16 -2.21 2.64 -11.34
C LYS A 16 -2.85 1.81 -12.46
N LYS A 17 -2.03 1.15 -13.28
CA LYS A 17 -2.52 0.25 -14.33
C LYS A 17 -3.28 -0.94 -13.74
N ILE A 18 -2.71 -1.62 -12.74
CA ILE A 18 -3.37 -2.76 -12.07
C ILE A 18 -4.75 -2.36 -11.53
N VAL A 19 -4.84 -1.25 -10.81
CA VAL A 19 -6.10 -0.80 -10.20
C VAL A 19 -7.10 -0.32 -11.25
N SER A 20 -6.64 0.36 -12.29
CA SER A 20 -7.48 0.76 -13.43
C SER A 20 -8.09 -0.48 -14.13
N ASP A 21 -7.25 -1.46 -14.46
CA ASP A 21 -7.67 -2.72 -15.09
C ASP A 21 -8.71 -3.46 -14.21
N MET A 22 -8.54 -3.46 -12.89
CA MET A 22 -9.41 -4.17 -11.95
C MET A 22 -10.73 -3.43 -11.64
N SER A 23 -10.70 -2.10 -11.61
CA SER A 23 -11.87 -1.27 -11.30
C SER A 23 -12.71 -0.93 -12.54
N GLY A 24 -12.16 -1.11 -13.75
CA GLY A 24 -12.77 -0.65 -15.00
C GLY A 24 -12.84 0.87 -15.11
N LYS A 25 -12.04 1.60 -14.33
CA LYS A 25 -11.97 3.07 -14.30
C LYS A 25 -10.69 3.57 -14.97
N GLY A 26 -10.66 4.85 -15.32
CA GLY A 26 -9.50 5.46 -15.95
C GLY A 26 -8.28 5.46 -15.01
N VAL A 27 -7.07 5.45 -15.59
CA VAL A 27 -5.80 5.53 -14.83
C VAL A 27 -5.71 6.86 -14.06
N GLU A 28 -6.35 7.90 -14.59
CA GLU A 28 -6.52 9.23 -13.99
C GLU A 28 -7.38 9.24 -12.73
N ASP A 29 -8.32 8.29 -12.61
CA ASP A 29 -9.18 8.14 -11.43
C ASP A 29 -8.45 7.44 -10.28
N VAL A 30 -7.33 6.77 -10.56
CA VAL A 30 -6.57 6.00 -9.57
C VAL A 30 -5.73 6.90 -8.70
N ARG A 31 -5.97 6.81 -7.40
CA ARG A 31 -5.20 7.46 -6.34
C ARG A 31 -4.21 6.46 -5.74
N VAL A 32 -3.07 6.96 -5.27
CA VAL A 32 -2.02 6.13 -4.65
C VAL A 32 -1.64 6.72 -3.30
N VAL A 33 -1.59 5.88 -2.27
CA VAL A 33 -1.02 6.18 -0.96
C VAL A 33 0.28 5.39 -0.79
N ILE A 34 1.28 6.03 -0.20
CA ILE A 34 2.63 5.50 -0.02
C ILE A 34 2.89 5.43 1.48
N SER A 35 3.30 4.27 1.98
CA SER A 35 3.75 4.08 3.36
C SER A 35 5.17 3.52 3.38
N PRO A 36 6.20 4.33 3.65
CA PRO A 36 7.56 3.84 3.76
C PRO A 36 7.74 2.97 5.00
N TYR A 37 8.51 1.90 4.88
CA TYR A 37 9.00 1.15 6.03
C TYR A 37 9.96 2.01 6.85
N ARG A 38 10.08 1.68 8.14
CA ARG A 38 11.03 2.30 9.06
C ARG A 38 12.02 1.29 9.61
N ILE A 39 13.21 1.76 9.92
CA ILE A 39 14.19 1.07 10.75
C ILE A 39 14.47 1.90 12.00
N CYS A 40 14.94 1.26 13.07
CA CYS A 40 15.37 1.92 14.31
C CYS A 40 16.83 1.57 14.61
N PRO A 41 17.80 2.33 14.08
CA PRO A 41 19.22 2.06 14.34
C PRO A 41 19.60 2.14 15.82
N LEU A 42 18.87 2.91 16.63
CA LEU A 42 19.11 3.04 18.06
C LEU A 42 17.78 3.10 18.85
N GLY A 43 17.78 2.51 20.04
CA GLY A 43 16.61 2.48 20.93
C GLY A 43 15.71 1.27 20.72
N ALA A 44 16.28 0.05 20.66
CA ALA A 44 15.47 -1.16 20.61
C ALA A 44 14.77 -1.41 21.95
N HIS A 45 13.46 -1.73 21.90
CA HIS A 45 12.64 -2.19 23.03
C HIS A 45 12.45 -1.16 24.16
N ILE A 46 12.73 0.12 23.91
CA ILE A 46 12.45 1.19 24.88
C ILE A 46 11.20 2.00 24.53
N ASP A 47 10.66 1.82 23.33
CA ASP A 47 9.45 2.47 22.84
C ASP A 47 8.24 2.17 23.71
N HIS A 48 8.06 0.91 24.11
CA HIS A 48 6.98 0.50 25.02
C HIS A 48 7.21 0.87 26.50
N GLN A 49 8.40 1.42 26.82
CA GLN A 49 8.74 1.95 28.14
C GLN A 49 8.71 3.50 28.16
N GLY A 50 8.29 4.13 27.07
CA GLY A 50 8.27 5.60 26.93
C GLY A 50 9.63 6.22 26.59
N GLY A 51 10.62 5.41 26.21
CA GLY A 51 11.93 5.87 25.75
C GLY A 51 11.91 6.39 24.31
N THR A 52 12.79 7.35 24.02
CA THR A 52 12.97 7.90 22.67
C THR A 52 13.76 6.94 21.77
N VAL A 53 13.21 6.63 20.60
CA VAL A 53 13.90 5.83 19.57
C VAL A 53 14.45 6.72 18.46
N LEU A 54 15.58 6.34 17.87
CA LEU A 54 16.06 6.93 16.63
C LEU A 54 15.51 6.09 15.48
N ALA A 55 14.46 6.58 14.81
CA ALA A 55 13.86 5.92 13.67
C ALA A 55 14.10 6.72 12.38
N MET A 56 14.21 6.01 11.26
CA MET A 56 14.22 6.61 9.93
C MET A 56 13.43 5.76 8.95
N THR A 57 12.82 6.40 7.97
CA THR A 57 12.21 5.73 6.82
C THR A 57 13.29 5.20 5.88
N ILE A 58 12.97 4.13 5.15
CA ILE A 58 13.82 3.60 4.09
C ILE A 58 13.11 3.74 2.74
N ASP A 59 13.88 3.65 1.65
CA ASP A 59 13.40 3.69 0.26
C ASP A 59 12.69 2.38 -0.15
N LYS A 60 11.81 1.87 0.70
CA LYS A 60 10.95 0.69 0.52
C LYS A 60 9.71 0.85 1.39
N GLY A 61 8.60 0.22 0.99
CA GLY A 61 7.36 0.32 1.74
C GLY A 61 6.18 -0.33 1.05
N ILE A 62 4.99 0.04 1.49
CA ILE A 62 3.71 -0.36 0.90
C ILE A 62 3.23 0.75 -0.04
N LEU A 63 2.78 0.35 -1.21
CA LEU A 63 2.07 1.21 -2.15
C LEU A 63 0.65 0.69 -2.29
N LEU A 64 -0.34 1.56 -2.03
CA LEU A 64 -1.75 1.24 -2.13
C LEU A 64 -2.39 2.10 -3.21
N GLY A 65 -2.75 1.48 -4.33
CA GLY A 65 -3.59 2.12 -5.35
C GLY A 65 -5.07 1.84 -5.09
N PHE A 66 -5.93 2.84 -5.31
CA PHE A 66 -7.38 2.70 -5.10
C PHE A 66 -8.18 3.69 -5.94
N VAL A 67 -9.46 3.37 -6.14
CA VAL A 67 -10.49 4.29 -6.64
C VAL A 67 -11.61 4.33 -5.59
N PRO A 68 -12.06 5.52 -5.14
CA PRO A 68 -13.19 5.62 -4.23
C PRO A 68 -14.44 4.96 -4.82
N SER A 69 -15.08 4.08 -4.05
CA SER A 69 -16.44 3.61 -4.36
C SER A 69 -17.46 4.62 -3.82
N GLY A 70 -18.58 4.75 -4.52
CA GLY A 70 -19.75 5.50 -4.04
C GLY A 70 -20.65 4.70 -3.10
N ASP A 71 -20.29 3.45 -2.79
CA ASP A 71 -21.02 2.55 -1.90
C ASP A 71 -20.19 2.16 -0.66
N THR A 72 -20.78 1.35 0.24
CA THR A 72 -20.15 0.92 1.49
C THR A 72 -19.32 -0.36 1.35
N ARG A 73 -19.03 -0.81 0.12
CA ARG A 73 -18.29 -2.06 -0.12
C ARG A 73 -16.83 -1.76 -0.41
N PHE A 74 -15.96 -2.56 0.19
CA PHE A 74 -14.52 -2.49 0.00
C PHE A 74 -14.04 -3.77 -0.67
N HIS A 75 -13.31 -3.64 -1.77
CA HIS A 75 -12.59 -4.74 -2.41
C HIS A 75 -11.10 -4.50 -2.19
N LEU A 76 -10.46 -5.39 -1.43
CA LEU A 76 -9.03 -5.37 -1.19
C LEU A 76 -8.38 -6.55 -1.88
N LEU A 77 -7.32 -6.28 -2.65
CA LEU A 77 -6.45 -7.32 -3.20
C LEU A 77 -5.03 -7.06 -2.75
N VAL A 78 -4.41 -8.11 -2.20
CA VAL A 78 -3.03 -8.09 -1.75
C VAL A 78 -2.20 -8.82 -2.79
N GLY A 79 -1.37 -8.07 -3.51
CA GLY A 79 -0.33 -8.65 -4.36
C GLY A 79 0.98 -8.78 -3.59
N ALA A 80 1.34 -9.99 -3.17
CA ALA A 80 2.75 -10.36 -3.17
C ALA A 80 3.19 -10.54 -4.64
N ALA A 81 4.48 -10.39 -4.96
CA ALA A 81 5.04 -10.56 -6.30
C ALA A 81 4.22 -11.51 -7.21
N LEU A 82 3.77 -11.02 -8.38
CA LEU A 82 2.88 -11.74 -9.29
C LEU A 82 3.35 -13.18 -9.54
N TYR A 83 2.58 -14.15 -9.08
CA TYR A 83 2.50 -15.47 -9.68
C TYR A 83 1.06 -15.99 -9.56
N VAL A 84 0.27 -15.85 -10.64
CA VAL A 84 -0.77 -16.81 -11.02
C VAL A 84 -0.86 -16.81 -12.55
N SER A 85 -0.41 -17.92 -13.14
CA SER A 85 -0.78 -18.30 -14.50
C SER A 85 -2.29 -18.46 -14.55
N LYS A 86 -2.93 -17.88 -15.58
CA LYS A 86 -4.32 -18.08 -16.03
C LYS A 86 -5.29 -18.70 -15.01
N GLU A 87 -6.31 -17.90 -14.70
CA GLU A 87 -7.57 -18.23 -14.00
C GLU A 87 -7.65 -17.61 -12.60
N SER A 88 -8.37 -16.48 -12.59
CA SER A 88 -9.08 -15.82 -11.51
C SER A 88 -8.93 -16.41 -10.10
N LEU A 89 -8.37 -15.62 -9.17
CA LEU A 89 -8.60 -15.80 -7.74
C LEU A 89 -9.27 -14.54 -7.16
N VAL A 90 -10.50 -14.73 -6.70
CA VAL A 90 -11.29 -13.81 -5.88
C VAL A 90 -11.47 -14.47 -4.52
N LEU A 91 -11.15 -13.78 -3.42
CA LEU A 91 -11.66 -13.86 -2.04
C LEU A 91 -10.62 -13.16 -1.12
N ALA A 92 -10.97 -12.25 -0.21
CA ALA A 92 -11.90 -12.48 0.89
C ALA A 92 -12.71 -11.23 1.30
N GLU A 93 -13.89 -11.51 1.85
CA GLU A 93 -14.81 -10.62 2.54
C GLU A 93 -14.19 -10.15 3.87
N VAL A 94 -14.06 -8.83 4.07
CA VAL A 94 -13.95 -8.24 5.41
C VAL A 94 -15.29 -7.57 5.71
N ARG A 95 -16.16 -8.28 6.44
CA ARG A 95 -17.27 -7.65 7.14
C ARG A 95 -16.72 -6.99 8.38
N GLU A 96 -16.56 -5.68 8.38
CA GLU A 96 -16.72 -4.89 9.61
C GLU A 96 -17.37 -3.54 9.32
N SER A 97 -18.45 -3.28 10.05
CA SER A 97 -19.20 -2.03 10.10
C SER A 97 -18.44 -1.01 10.96
N GLY A 98 -17.55 -0.24 10.35
CA GLY A 98 -16.82 0.82 11.03
C GLY A 98 -15.94 1.61 10.06
N PRO A 99 -15.52 2.84 10.43
CA PRO A 99 -14.61 3.62 9.60
C PRO A 99 -13.28 2.85 9.46
N VAL A 100 -12.94 2.47 8.22
CA VAL A 100 -11.65 1.87 7.90
C VAL A 100 -10.58 2.96 8.07
N ILE A 101 -9.99 3.01 9.26
CA ILE A 101 -8.74 3.73 9.48
C ILE A 101 -7.66 2.81 8.93
N ALA A 102 -7.12 3.13 7.75
CA ALA A 102 -5.83 2.61 7.34
C ALA A 102 -4.77 3.21 8.28
N VAL A 103 -4.50 2.54 9.40
CA VAL A 103 -3.33 2.87 10.22
C VAL A 103 -2.13 2.28 9.49
N LEU A 104 -1.37 3.18 8.87
CA LEU A 104 -0.01 2.93 8.39
C LEU A 104 0.98 3.06 9.55
#